data_AF-N1JI65-F1
#
_entry.id   AF-N1JI65-F1
#
_cell.length_a   1.000
_cell.length_b   1.000
_cell.length_c   1.000
_cell.angle_alpha   90.00
_cell.angle_beta   90.00
_cell.angle_gamma   90.00
#
_symmetry.space_group_name_H-M   'P 1'
#
loop_
_entity.id
_entity.type
_entity.pdbx_description
1 polymer ?
#
loop_
_entity_poly.entity_id
_entity_poly.type
_entity_poly.pdbx_seq_one_letter_code
_entity_poly.pdbx_strand_id
1 'polypeptide(L)'
;MKIQNMKWFIALMFTPKFAYADYVFNCYGLDVTRELIRRAYLLSMNGYVPDYPVITSISYLYNNEPIGIFPILGDDETSIAAELYRPFLIWSQSFLDWGVYFLGDNGYEICYKNPAYNGYTFRQIAFGNL
;
A
#
# COMPACT_ATOMS: atom_id res chain seq x y z
N MET A 1 -47.22 -20.35 25.03
CA MET A 1 -46.76 -19.16 24.27
C MET A 1 -45.23 -19.19 24.26
N LYS A 2 -44.63 -19.12 23.06
CA LYS A 2 -43.25 -19.55 22.74
C LYS A 2 -42.18 -18.60 23.32
N ILE A 3 -41.32 -19.10 24.20
CA ILE A 3 -40.03 -18.51 24.53
C ILE A 3 -39.02 -19.00 23.48
N GLN A 4 -39.06 -18.40 22.28
CA GLN A 4 -38.16 -18.76 21.17
C GLN A 4 -37.26 -17.60 20.71
N ASN A 5 -37.34 -16.42 21.34
CA ASN A 5 -36.70 -15.21 20.79
C ASN A 5 -35.46 -14.71 21.56
N MET A 6 -34.89 -15.48 22.48
CA MET A 6 -33.74 -15.02 23.28
C MET A 6 -32.38 -15.60 22.88
N LYS A 7 -32.34 -16.52 21.89
CA LYS A 7 -31.08 -17.11 21.39
C LYS A 7 -30.39 -16.28 20.30
N TRP A 8 -31.11 -15.40 19.62
CA TRP A 8 -30.54 -14.56 18.55
C TRP A 8 -29.77 -13.33 19.08
N PHE A 9 -30.04 -12.89 20.30
CA PHE A 9 -29.36 -11.73 20.88
C PHE A 9 -27.92 -12.01 21.35
N ILE A 10 -27.58 -13.26 21.62
CA ILE A 10 -26.24 -13.64 22.11
C ILE A 10 -25.25 -13.80 20.94
N ALA A 11 -25.72 -14.13 19.73
CA ALA A 11 -24.88 -14.28 18.55
C ALA A 11 -24.26 -12.94 18.06
N LEU A 12 -24.85 -11.80 18.45
CA LEU A 12 -24.40 -10.46 18.06
C LEU A 12 -23.29 -9.90 18.97
N MET A 13 -23.01 -10.52 20.12
CA MET A 13 -22.03 -10.01 21.09
C MET A 13 -20.63 -10.64 20.98
N PHE A 14 -20.39 -11.54 20.01
CA PHE A 14 -19.12 -12.29 19.91
C PHE A 14 -18.31 -12.06 18.62
N THR A 15 -18.60 -11.03 17.83
CA THR A 15 -17.74 -10.70 16.69
C THR A 15 -17.39 -9.21 16.61
N PRO A 16 -16.56 -8.68 17.52
CA PRO A 16 -15.56 -7.73 17.11
C PRO A 16 -14.28 -8.54 16.83
N LYS A 17 -14.28 -9.35 15.76
CA LYS A 17 -13.02 -9.45 15.02
C LYS A 17 -12.86 -8.05 14.46
N PHE A 18 -12.18 -7.19 15.20
CA PHE A 18 -11.53 -6.03 14.62
C PHE A 18 -10.85 -6.58 13.37
N ALA A 19 -11.42 -6.27 12.20
CA ALA A 19 -10.75 -6.46 10.95
C ALA A 19 -9.59 -5.48 11.01
N TYR A 20 -8.51 -5.88 11.70
CA TYR A 20 -7.22 -5.23 11.56
C TYR A 20 -6.98 -5.23 10.06
N ALA A 21 -6.93 -4.04 9.48
CA ALA A 21 -6.58 -3.89 8.09
C ALA A 21 -5.25 -4.62 7.92
N ASP A 22 -5.23 -5.66 7.09
CA ASP A 22 -4.04 -6.46 6.81
C ASP A 22 -3.10 -5.61 5.96
N TYR A 23 -2.38 -4.72 6.64
CA TYR A 23 -1.48 -3.76 6.04
C TYR A 23 -0.18 -4.45 5.65
N VAL A 24 0.33 -4.10 4.48
CA VAL A 24 1.63 -4.57 4.00
C VAL A 24 2.72 -3.60 4.47
N PHE A 25 2.44 -2.30 4.44
CA PHE A 25 3.30 -1.25 4.95
C PHE A 25 2.53 -0.30 5.86
N ASN A 26 3.22 0.29 6.84
CA ASN A 26 2.72 1.41 7.63
C ASN A 26 3.63 2.62 7.40
N CYS A 27 3.05 3.71 6.91
CA CYS A 27 3.73 4.98 6.63
C CYS A 27 3.23 6.05 7.61
N TYR A 28 3.92 6.27 8.73
CA TYR A 28 3.51 7.23 9.78
C TYR A 28 2.06 7.09 10.23
N GLY A 29 1.61 5.87 10.49
CA GLY A 29 0.23 5.62 10.92
C GLY A 29 -0.79 5.50 9.78
N LEU A 30 -0.36 5.64 8.52
CA LEU A 30 -1.15 5.28 7.34
C LEU A 30 -0.90 3.83 6.97
N ASP A 31 -1.93 3.00 7.07
CA ASP A 31 -1.88 1.60 6.70
C ASP A 31 -2.05 1.43 5.19
N VAL A 32 -0.99 0.94 4.54
CA VAL A 32 -0.96 0.65 3.10
C VAL A 32 -1.22 -0.84 2.89
N THR A 33 -2.40 -1.14 2.37
CA THR A 33 -2.86 -2.51 2.11
C THR A 33 -2.38 -3.03 0.76
N ARG A 34 -2.50 -4.35 0.56
CA ARG A 34 -2.21 -4.99 -0.74
C ARG A 34 -3.04 -4.40 -1.88
N GLU A 35 -4.28 -3.98 -1.59
CA GLU A 35 -5.20 -3.45 -2.59
C GLU A 35 -4.77 -2.06 -3.05
N LEU A 36 -4.30 -1.22 -2.12
CA LEU A 36 -3.73 0.09 -2.45
C LEU A 36 -2.47 -0.05 -3.32
N ILE A 37 -1.59 -1.01 -3.01
CA ILE A 37 -0.38 -1.29 -3.80
C ILE A 37 -0.77 -1.75 -5.22
N ARG A 38 -1.70 -2.70 -5.33
CA ARG A 38 -2.21 -3.20 -6.62
C ARG A 38 -2.81 -2.08 -7.45
N ARG A 39 -3.69 -1.27 -6.85
CA ARG A 39 -4.36 -0.15 -7.52
C ARG A 39 -3.34 0.90 -7.98
N ALA A 40 -2.41 1.31 -7.12
CA ALA A 40 -1.37 2.28 -7.49
C ALA A 40 -0.57 1.84 -8.72
N TYR A 41 -0.15 0.57 -8.76
CA TYR A 41 0.54 0.03 -9.93
C TYR A 41 -0.34 -0.04 -11.19
N LEU A 42 -1.61 -0.45 -11.07
CA LEU A 42 -2.53 -0.43 -12.21
C LEU A 42 -2.79 0.99 -12.73
N LEU A 43 -2.87 1.98 -11.84
CA LEU A 43 -3.02 3.38 -12.23
C LEU A 43 -1.76 3.91 -12.92
N SER A 44 -0.56 3.51 -12.46
CA SER A 44 0.70 3.91 -13.08
C SER A 44 0.84 3.41 -14.52
N MET A 45 0.31 2.23 -14.82
CA MET A 45 0.33 1.67 -16.18
C MET A 45 -0.57 2.43 -17.15
N ASN A 46 -1.57 3.14 -16.65
CA ASN A 46 -2.57 3.84 -17.45
C ASN A 46 -2.33 5.37 -17.50
N GLY A 47 -1.34 5.90 -16.77
CA GLY A 47 -0.99 7.32 -16.77
C GLY A 47 -2.08 8.24 -16.20
N TYR A 48 -2.86 7.76 -15.22
CA TYR A 48 -4.00 8.52 -14.66
C TYR A 48 -3.61 9.77 -13.90
N VAL A 49 -2.37 9.86 -13.42
CA VAL A 49 -1.88 10.97 -12.61
C VAL A 49 -0.88 11.78 -13.43
N PRO A 50 -1.10 13.09 -13.66
CA PRO A 50 -0.17 13.93 -14.39
C PRO A 50 1.25 13.83 -13.84
N ASP A 51 2.23 13.80 -14.74
CA ASP A 51 3.67 13.66 -14.43
C ASP A 51 4.08 12.32 -13.79
N TYR A 52 3.16 11.37 -13.65
CA TYR A 52 3.42 10.05 -13.08
C TYR A 52 3.03 8.89 -14.04
N PRO A 53 3.74 7.75 -13.99
CA PRO A 53 4.91 7.47 -13.14
C PRO A 53 6.13 8.29 -13.54
N VAL A 54 6.90 8.72 -12.55
CA VAL A 54 8.21 9.33 -12.77
C VAL A 54 9.23 8.21 -12.89
N ILE A 55 10.02 8.24 -13.97
CA ILE A 55 11.18 7.35 -14.13
C ILE A 55 12.43 8.18 -13.86
N THR A 56 13.18 7.81 -12.83
CA THR A 56 14.38 8.56 -12.39
C THR A 56 15.36 7.63 -11.68
N SER A 57 16.48 8.16 -11.21
CA SER A 57 17.46 7.43 -10.37
C SER A 57 17.75 8.24 -9.11
N ILE A 58 17.78 7.58 -7.96
CA ILE A 58 18.08 8.20 -6.66
C ILE A 58 19.32 7.52 -6.10
N SER A 59 20.35 8.29 -5.80
CA SER A 59 21.71 7.80 -5.50
C SER A 59 21.78 6.78 -4.36
N TYR A 60 20.88 6.87 -3.39
CA TYR A 60 20.83 5.99 -2.21
C TYR A 60 19.73 4.90 -2.29
N LEU A 61 18.96 4.83 -3.38
CA LEU A 61 17.95 3.80 -3.57
C LEU A 61 18.36 2.84 -4.69
N TYR A 62 18.16 1.54 -4.44
CA TYR A 62 18.30 0.46 -5.43
C TYR A 62 19.54 0.59 -6.32
N ASN A 63 20.71 0.81 -5.70
CA ASN A 63 22.00 0.95 -6.37
C ASN A 63 22.06 2.06 -7.45
N ASN A 64 21.23 3.11 -7.32
CA ASN A 64 21.12 4.19 -8.29
C ASN A 64 20.71 3.72 -9.69
N GLU A 65 20.02 2.58 -9.79
CA GLU A 65 19.39 2.15 -11.04
C GLU A 65 18.13 2.98 -11.35
N PRO A 66 17.64 2.95 -12.60
CA PRO A 66 16.35 3.56 -12.93
C PRO A 66 15.19 2.91 -12.16
N ILE A 67 14.43 3.76 -11.48
CA ILE A 67 13.26 3.41 -10.66
C ILE A 67 12.01 4.10 -11.18
N GLY A 68 10.87 3.42 -11.04
CA GLY A 68 9.55 4.01 -11.17
C GLY A 68 9.06 4.49 -9.82
N ILE A 69 8.48 5.69 -9.79
CA ILE A 69 7.84 6.28 -8.62
C ILE A 69 6.38 6.58 -8.99
N PHE A 70 5.44 6.21 -8.13
CA PHE A 70 4.02 6.54 -8.31
C PHE A 70 3.33 6.76 -6.96
N PRO A 71 2.50 7.81 -6.79
CA PRO A 71 1.80 8.06 -5.54
C PRO A 71 0.76 6.96 -5.27
N ILE A 72 0.66 6.53 -4.02
CA ILE A 72 -0.44 5.69 -3.58
C ILE A 72 -1.60 6.62 -3.22
N LEU A 73 -2.69 6.49 -3.96
CA LEU A 73 -3.91 7.28 -3.79
C LEU A 73 -4.90 6.53 -2.90
N GLY A 74 -5.58 7.24 -2.01
CA GLY A 74 -6.74 6.72 -1.28
C GLY A 74 -7.87 6.33 -2.23
N ASP A 75 -8.81 5.49 -1.79
CA ASP A 75 -9.83 4.86 -2.66
C ASP A 75 -10.62 5.86 -3.54
N ASP A 76 -10.92 7.05 -3.02
CA ASP A 76 -11.66 8.10 -3.71
C ASP A 76 -10.77 9.18 -4.36
N GLU A 77 -9.44 9.06 -4.23
CA GLU A 77 -8.51 10.02 -4.80
C GLU A 77 -8.14 9.67 -6.24
N THR A 78 -8.15 10.69 -7.11
CA THR A 78 -7.73 10.61 -8.52
C THR A 78 -6.66 11.63 -8.89
N SER A 79 -6.24 12.47 -7.94
CA SER A 79 -5.20 13.48 -8.12
C SER A 79 -4.35 13.57 -6.86
N ILE A 80 -3.13 14.12 -7.00
CA ILE A 80 -2.24 14.33 -5.87
C ILE A 80 -2.67 15.61 -5.16
N ALA A 81 -3.32 15.48 -4.00
CA ALA A 81 -3.34 16.58 -3.05
C ALA A 81 -1.92 16.76 -2.48
N ALA A 82 -1.47 18.00 -2.34
CA ALA A 82 -0.18 18.33 -1.74
C ALA A 82 -0.20 18.04 -0.24
N GLU A 83 -0.14 16.76 0.11
CA GLU A 83 -0.17 16.26 1.48
C GLU A 83 1.24 15.89 1.91
N LEU A 84 1.62 16.40 3.09
CA LEU A 84 2.82 15.93 3.79
C LEU A 84 2.63 14.44 4.08
N TYR A 85 3.69 13.65 3.86
CA TYR A 85 3.74 12.20 4.14
C TYR A 85 2.91 11.29 3.23
N ARG A 86 2.57 11.74 2.02
CA ARG A 86 1.93 10.86 1.02
C ARG A 86 2.81 9.63 0.74
N PRO A 87 2.26 8.40 0.81
CA PRO A 87 3.00 7.21 0.43
C PRO A 87 3.17 7.10 -1.09
N PHE A 88 4.32 6.61 -1.51
CA PHE A 88 4.70 6.35 -2.89
C PHE A 88 5.09 4.89 -3.04
N LEU A 89 4.59 4.25 -4.10
CA LEU A 89 5.12 2.99 -4.56
C LEU A 89 6.39 3.28 -5.37
N ILE A 90 7.51 2.68 -4.98
CA ILE A 90 8.79 2.81 -5.69
C ILE A 90 9.30 1.42 -6.04
N TRP A 91 9.65 1.22 -7.31
CA TRP A 91 10.11 -0.08 -7.83
C TRP A 91 11.23 0.07 -8.85
N SER A 92 12.15 -0.89 -8.89
CA SER A 92 13.10 -1.04 -10.00
C SER A 92 12.41 -1.62 -11.23
N GLN A 93 13.01 -1.47 -12.42
CA GLN A 93 12.41 -1.98 -13.66
C GLN A 93 12.10 -3.49 -13.63
N SER A 94 12.88 -4.27 -12.89
CA SER A 94 12.70 -5.72 -12.74
C SER A 94 11.65 -6.11 -11.68
N PHE A 95 11.19 -5.17 -10.85
CA PHE A 95 10.37 -5.40 -9.65
C PHE A 95 11.03 -6.32 -8.61
N LEU A 96 12.33 -6.61 -8.72
CA LEU A 96 13.06 -7.33 -7.68
C LEU A 96 13.23 -6.45 -6.44
N ASP A 97 13.52 -5.18 -6.67
CA ASP A 97 13.59 -4.16 -5.63
C ASP A 97 12.36 -3.27 -5.70
N TRP A 98 11.59 -3.25 -4.62
CA TRP A 98 10.38 -2.44 -4.54
C TRP A 98 9.99 -2.20 -3.08
N GLY A 99 9.21 -1.16 -2.84
CA GLY A 99 8.70 -0.84 -1.52
C GLY A 99 7.74 0.35 -1.55
N VAL A 100 7.24 0.67 -0.37
CA VAL A 100 6.45 1.88 -0.15
C VAL A 100 7.29 2.87 0.66
N TYR A 101 7.29 4.12 0.22
CA TYR A 101 8.13 5.18 0.75
C TYR A 101 7.28 6.41 1.02
N PHE A 102 7.74 7.32 1.87
CA PHE A 102 7.23 8.68 1.93
C PHE A 102 8.36 9.66 1.61
N LEU A 103 8.02 10.87 1.16
CA LEU A 103 9.00 11.93 0.97
C LEU A 103 9.12 12.74 2.27
N GLY A 104 10.24 12.55 2.98
CA GLY A 104 10.62 13.33 4.17
C GLY A 104 11.65 14.41 3.86
N ASP A 105 12.17 15.06 4.90
CA ASP A 105 13.13 16.16 4.78
C ASP A 105 14.47 15.72 4.14
N ASN A 106 14.83 14.45 4.30
CA ASN A 106 16.08 13.88 3.78
C ASN A 106 15.87 13.07 2.48
N GLY A 107 14.69 13.18 1.87
CA GLY A 107 14.32 12.44 0.67
C GLY A 107 13.36 11.27 0.95
N TYR A 108 13.40 10.24 0.12
CA TYR A 108 12.50 9.10 0.22
C TYR A 108 12.95 8.15 1.32
N GLU A 109 12.07 7.94 2.28
CA GLU A 109 12.30 7.08 3.43
C GLU A 109 11.33 5.90 3.37
N ILE A 110 11.84 4.69 3.63
CA ILE A 110 11.05 3.47 3.50
C ILE A 110 10.02 3.38 4.63
N CYS A 111 8.79 3.03 4.28
CA CYS A 111 7.75 2.75 5.25
C CYS A 111 8.02 1.42 5.99
N TYR A 112 7.47 1.29 7.19
CA TYR A 112 7.62 0.05 7.96
C TYR A 112 6.88 -1.09 7.26
N LYS A 113 7.62 -2.11 6.81
CA LYS A 113 7.03 -3.32 6.21
C LYS A 113 6.56 -4.27 7.31
N ASN A 114 5.32 -4.74 7.21
CA ASN A 114 4.79 -5.76 8.09
C ASN A 114 5.59 -7.07 7.94
N PRO A 115 6.17 -7.63 9.03
CA PRO A 115 6.98 -8.84 8.98
C PRO A 115 6.28 -10.07 8.39
N ALA A 116 4.94 -10.13 8.43
CA ALA A 116 4.15 -11.20 7.82
C ALA A 116 4.38 -11.31 6.29
N TYR A 117 4.82 -10.22 5.66
CA TYR A 117 5.07 -10.11 4.22
C TYR A 117 6.56 -10.17 3.86
N ASN A 118 7.42 -10.53 4.81
CA ASN A 118 8.85 -10.74 4.52
C ASN A 118 9.03 -11.95 3.60
N GLY A 119 9.89 -11.79 2.58
CA GLY A 119 10.11 -12.81 1.54
C GLY A 119 9.07 -12.84 0.42
N TYR A 120 7.94 -12.13 0.55
CA TYR A 120 6.96 -12.01 -0.52
C TYR A 120 7.43 -11.03 -1.59
N THR A 121 7.33 -11.46 -2.85
CA THR A 121 7.61 -10.63 -4.03
C THR A 121 6.50 -9.61 -4.27
N PHE A 122 6.79 -8.59 -5.08
CA PHE A 122 5.77 -7.61 -5.51
C PHE A 122 4.54 -8.31 -6.10
N ARG A 123 4.75 -9.29 -6.99
CA ARG A 123 3.65 -10.00 -7.67
C ARG A 123 2.77 -10.78 -6.70
N GLN A 124 3.37 -11.45 -5.71
CA GLN A 124 2.62 -12.18 -4.68
C GLN A 124 1.77 -11.23 -3.84
N ILE A 125 2.30 -10.06 -3.46
CA ILE A 125 1.56 -9.07 -2.68
C ILE A 125 0.47 -8.39 -3.50
N ALA A 126 0.81 -7.85 -4.68
CA ALA A 126 -0.11 -7.06 -5.47
C ALA A 126 -1.18 -7.91 -6.18
N PHE A 127 -0.89 -9.17 -6.52
CA PHE A 127 -1.78 -9.98 -7.35
C PHE A 127 -2.16 -11.33 -6.74
N GLY A 128 -1.58 -11.74 -5.61
CA GLY A 128 -1.92 -13.01 -4.96
C GLY A 128 -1.49 -14.26 -5.74
N ASN A 129 -0.65 -14.12 -6.76
CA ASN A 129 -0.14 -15.25 -7.54
C ASN A 129 0.97 -15.95 -6.75
N LEU A 130 0.68 -17.15 -6.22
CA LEU A 130 1.64 -18.10 -5.66
C LEU A 130 2.18 -19.03 -6.75
#